data_AF-A0A2E5BWC0-F1
#
_entry.id   AF-A0A2E5BWC0-F1
#
_cell.length_a   1.000
_cell.length_b   1.000
_cell.length_c   1.000
_cell.angle_alpha   90.00
_cell.angle_beta   90.00
_cell.angle_gamma   90.00
#
_symmetry.space_group_name_H-M   'P 1'
#
loop_
_entity.id
_entity.type
_entity.pdbx_description
1 polymer ?
#
loop_
_entity_poly.entity_id
_entity_poly.type
_entity_poly.pdbx_seq_one_letter_code
_entity_poly.pdbx_strand_id
1 'polypeptide(L)'
;QEFAAAVVREHEMPGSAEKRLDLFFQVLLDYFGTGEELCVIGNLAVSSELPGVAGAVASGFSAWTNVLVRCLREMGVPKEEARMRALEAVALFQGSIVLTRGLNDPRIFRQLIKRMRVRLLSDVS
;
A
#
# COMPACT_ATOMS: atom_id res chain seq x y z
N GLN A 1 14.72 -0.65 0.09
CA GLN A 1 14.71 -0.70 1.57
C GLN A 1 14.14 0.58 2.17
N GLU A 2 14.28 1.74 1.52
CA GLU A 2 13.71 3.01 1.99
C GLU A 2 12.18 3.09 1.99
N PHE A 3 11.46 2.65 0.96
CA PHE A 3 9.99 2.79 0.91
C PHE A 3 9.25 2.06 2.04
N ALA A 4 9.61 0.80 2.33
CA ALA A 4 9.01 0.06 3.44
C ALA A 4 9.34 0.70 4.79
N ALA A 5 10.57 1.19 4.96
CA ALA A 5 10.98 1.89 6.17
C ALA A 5 10.39 3.32 6.27
N ALA A 6 10.08 3.96 5.14
CA ALA A 6 9.42 5.28 5.07
C ALA A 6 7.96 5.15 5.49
N VAL A 7 7.21 4.22 4.90
CA VAL A 7 5.81 3.97 5.28
C VAL A 7 5.72 3.50 6.74
N VAL A 8 6.61 2.61 7.20
CA VAL A 8 6.59 2.12 8.60
C VAL A 8 6.98 3.19 9.61
N ARG A 9 8.00 4.03 9.33
CA ARG A 9 8.40 5.11 10.24
C ARG A 9 7.42 6.28 10.24
N GLU A 10 6.78 6.58 9.11
CA GLU A 10 5.75 7.63 9.04
C GLU A 10 4.41 7.20 9.63
N HIS A 11 4.13 5.91 9.81
CA HIS A 11 2.89 5.44 10.45
C HIS A 11 2.84 5.62 11.97
N GLU A 12 3.96 6.01 12.58
CA GLU A 12 4.01 6.52 13.94
C GLU A 12 3.69 8.02 14.02
N MET A 13 3.40 8.69 12.89
CA MET A 13 3.12 10.12 12.88
C MET A 13 1.84 10.47 13.67
N PRO A 14 1.92 11.48 14.54
CA PRO A 14 0.76 12.00 15.25
C PRO A 14 -0.23 12.63 14.26
N GLY A 15 -1.53 12.40 14.46
CA GLY A 15 -2.57 12.96 13.60
C GLY A 15 -3.84 12.11 13.61
N SER A 16 -4.86 12.56 12.89
CA SER A 16 -6.08 11.77 12.69
C SER A 16 -5.83 10.62 11.69
N ALA A 17 -6.71 9.64 11.68
CA ALA A 17 -6.62 8.49 10.78
C ALA A 17 -6.66 8.91 9.30
N GLU A 18 -7.44 9.94 8.98
CA GLU A 18 -7.52 10.53 7.64
C GLU A 18 -6.18 11.08 7.20
N LYS A 19 -5.48 11.84 8.07
CA LYS A 19 -4.17 12.41 7.74
C LYS A 19 -3.11 11.34 7.48
N ARG A 20 -3.09 10.27 8.28
CA ARG A 20 -2.16 9.15 8.07
C ARG A 20 -2.47 8.42 6.77
N LEU A 21 -3.75 8.25 6.46
CA LEU A 21 -4.16 7.64 5.21
C LEU A 21 -3.80 8.51 4.00
N ASP A 22 -3.98 9.83 4.09
CA ASP A 22 -3.54 10.80 3.08
C ASP A 22 -2.05 10.68 2.81
N LEU A 23 -1.25 10.64 3.87
CA LEU A 23 0.19 10.47 3.78
C LEU A 23 0.57 9.14 3.10
N PHE A 24 -0.08 8.03 3.47
CA PHE A 24 0.14 6.73 2.83
C PHE A 24 -0.05 6.81 1.31
N PHE A 25 -1.14 7.45 0.85
CA PHE A 25 -1.40 7.63 -0.58
C PHE A 25 -0.43 8.59 -1.25
N GLN A 26 -0.03 9.66 -0.57
CA GLN A 26 0.95 10.63 -1.07
C GLN A 26 2.30 9.95 -1.32
N VAL A 27 2.80 9.19 -0.34
CA VAL A 27 4.07 8.44 -0.44
C VAL A 27 4.06 7.44 -1.59
N LEU A 28 2.92 6.76 -1.82
CA LEU A 28 2.76 5.89 -2.99
C LEU A 28 2.87 6.66 -4.30
N LEU A 29 2.19 7.81 -4.41
CA LEU A 29 2.21 8.64 -5.62
C LEU A 29 3.57 9.28 -5.86
N ASP A 30 4.29 9.70 -4.82
CA ASP A 30 5.61 10.31 -4.96
C ASP A 30 6.65 9.28 -5.41
N TYR A 31 6.59 8.06 -4.85
CA TYR A 31 7.57 7.03 -5.15
C TYR A 31 7.31 6.32 -6.49
N PHE A 32 6.06 5.95 -6.77
CA PHE A 32 5.72 5.14 -7.96
C PHE A 32 5.02 5.93 -9.06
N GLY A 33 4.72 7.21 -8.83
CA GLY A 33 3.94 8.03 -9.76
C GLY A 33 4.60 8.25 -11.10
N THR A 34 5.93 8.15 -11.21
CA THR A 34 6.65 8.23 -12.49
C THR A 34 6.48 6.98 -13.35
N GLY A 35 6.13 5.84 -12.73
CA GLY A 35 6.01 4.53 -13.37
C GLY A 35 7.35 3.83 -13.65
N GLU A 36 8.48 4.47 -13.33
CA GLU A 36 9.82 3.92 -13.55
C GLU A 36 10.22 2.92 -12.46
N GLU A 37 9.65 3.09 -11.27
CA GLU A 37 10.05 2.33 -10.08
C GLU A 37 9.40 0.94 -9.97
N LEU A 38 10.21 -0.01 -9.53
CA LEU A 38 9.79 -1.36 -9.21
C LEU A 38 9.46 -1.50 -7.73
N CYS A 39 8.43 -2.27 -7.39
CA CYS A 39 8.27 -2.72 -6.01
C CYS A 39 9.28 -3.82 -5.73
N VAL A 40 10.36 -3.48 -5.02
CA VAL A 40 11.40 -4.44 -4.60
C VAL A 40 10.80 -5.60 -3.80
N ILE A 41 9.85 -5.31 -2.90
CA ILE A 41 9.19 -6.34 -2.09
C ILE A 41 8.33 -7.27 -2.96
N GLY A 42 7.54 -6.70 -3.88
CA GLY A 42 6.73 -7.48 -4.82
C GLY A 42 7.59 -8.35 -5.75
N ASN A 43 8.70 -7.81 -6.24
CA ASN A 43 9.63 -8.57 -7.07
C ASN A 43 10.27 -9.73 -6.29
N LEU A 44 10.76 -9.47 -5.07
CA LEU A 44 11.34 -10.51 -4.21
C LEU A 44 10.32 -11.58 -3.81
N ALA A 45 9.05 -11.21 -3.64
CA ALA A 45 7.97 -12.15 -3.34
C ALA A 45 7.79 -13.20 -4.45
N VAL A 46 8.06 -12.83 -5.70
CA VAL A 46 7.91 -13.69 -6.87
C VAL A 46 9.22 -14.41 -7.22
N SER A 47 10.37 -13.76 -7.02
CA SER A 47 11.65 -14.22 -7.56
C SER A 47 12.56 -14.94 -6.56
N SER A 48 12.28 -14.89 -5.25
CA SER A 48 13.20 -15.40 -4.23
C SER A 48 12.71 -16.68 -3.59
N GLU A 49 13.56 -17.70 -3.57
CA GLU A 49 13.36 -18.96 -2.84
C GLU A 49 14.08 -18.98 -1.47
N LEU A 50 14.81 -17.91 -1.12
CA LEU A 50 15.59 -17.85 0.12
C LEU A 50 14.68 -17.69 1.36
N PRO A 51 14.81 -18.56 2.38
CA PRO A 51 13.97 -18.51 3.59
C PRO A 51 13.99 -17.17 4.34
N GLY A 52 15.15 -16.50 4.39
CA GLY A 52 15.29 -15.19 5.04
C GLY A 52 14.59 -14.05 4.28
N VAL A 53 14.43 -14.18 2.96
CA VAL A 53 13.76 -13.17 2.13
C VAL A 53 12.24 -13.28 2.28
N ALA A 54 11.71 -14.51 2.34
CA ALA A 54 10.29 -14.74 2.55
C ALA A 54 9.76 -14.05 3.82
N GLY A 55 10.51 -14.13 4.92
CA GLY A 55 10.16 -13.45 6.18
C GLY A 55 10.15 -11.92 6.07
N ALA A 56 11.13 -11.34 5.38
CA ALA A 56 11.22 -9.89 5.17
C ALA A 56 10.08 -9.39 4.26
N VAL A 57 9.76 -10.12 3.19
CA VAL A 57 8.65 -9.84 2.29
C VAL A 57 7.32 -9.87 3.04
N ALA A 58 7.07 -10.94 3.81
CA ALA A 58 5.86 -11.08 4.61
C ALA A 58 5.72 -9.95 5.64
N SER A 59 6.82 -9.56 6.29
CA SER A 59 6.86 -8.44 7.23
C SER A 59 6.50 -7.11 6.56
N GLY A 60 7.02 -6.86 5.35
CA GLY A 60 6.72 -5.65 4.58
C GLY A 60 5.24 -5.53 4.22
N PHE A 61 4.65 -6.57 3.63
CA PHE A 61 3.23 -6.57 3.28
C PHE A 61 2.33 -6.50 4.52
N SER A 62 2.70 -7.18 5.60
CA SER A 62 1.97 -7.12 6.86
C SER A 62 2.00 -5.72 7.46
N ALA A 63 3.14 -5.03 7.38
CA ALA A 63 3.25 -3.67 7.88
C ALA A 63 2.31 -2.71 7.13
N TRP A 64 2.30 -2.71 5.79
CA TRP A 64 1.36 -1.89 5.00
C TRP A 64 -0.10 -2.23 5.28
N THR A 65 -0.41 -3.52 5.43
CA THR A 65 -1.78 -3.95 5.73
C THR A 65 -2.21 -3.46 7.12
N ASN A 66 -1.37 -3.65 8.14
CA ASN A 66 -1.67 -3.26 9.53
C ASN A 66 -1.89 -1.75 9.67
N VAL A 67 -1.13 -0.98 8.91
CA VAL A 67 -1.25 0.46 8.75
C VAL A 67 -2.65 0.88 8.30
N LEU A 68 -3.14 0.29 7.20
CA LEU A 68 -4.45 0.59 6.65
C LEU A 68 -5.56 0.11 7.59
N VAL A 69 -5.40 -1.09 8.16
CA VAL A 69 -6.34 -1.63 9.17
C VAL A 69 -6.48 -0.68 10.34
N ARG A 70 -5.36 -0.16 10.87
CA ARG A 70 -5.40 0.76 12.01
C ARG A 70 -6.16 2.03 11.66
N CYS A 71 -5.87 2.65 10.51
CA CYS A 71 -6.56 3.87 10.09
C CYS A 71 -8.07 3.61 9.92
N LEU A 72 -8.45 2.55 9.22
CA LEU A 72 -9.86 2.21 9.00
C LEU A 72 -10.62 1.92 10.30
N ARG A 73 -9.98 1.23 11.25
CA ARG A 73 -10.59 0.95 12.56
C ARG A 73 -10.80 2.20 13.39
N GLU A 74 -9.84 3.14 13.36
CA GLU A 74 -9.98 4.44 14.02
C GLU A 74 -11.09 5.29 13.39
N MET A 75 -11.41 5.04 12.10
CA MET A 75 -12.54 5.64 11.38
C MET A 75 -13.86 4.85 11.54
N GLY A 76 -13.92 3.87 12.45
CA GLY A 76 -15.16 3.14 12.77
C GLY A 76 -15.42 1.86 11.96
N VAL A 77 -14.53 1.48 11.04
CA VAL A 77 -14.69 0.25 10.23
C VAL A 77 -14.47 -1.00 11.11
N PRO A 78 -15.36 -2.02 11.07
CA PRO A 78 -15.17 -3.27 11.79
C PRO A 78 -13.84 -3.95 11.44
N LYS A 79 -13.23 -4.64 12.42
CA LYS A 79 -11.87 -5.20 12.29
C LYS A 79 -11.68 -6.10 11.06
N GLU A 80 -12.60 -7.04 10.83
CA GLU A 80 -12.48 -7.99 9.71
C GLU A 80 -12.66 -7.29 8.36
N GLU A 81 -13.60 -6.35 8.29
CA GLU A 81 -13.82 -5.52 7.10
C GLU A 81 -12.61 -4.63 6.80
N ALA A 82 -12.05 -3.98 7.82
CA ALA A 82 -10.83 -3.19 7.71
C ALA A 82 -9.65 -4.02 7.20
N ARG A 83 -9.54 -5.28 7.64
CA ARG A 83 -8.51 -6.21 7.18
C ARG A 83 -8.68 -6.58 5.72
N MET A 84 -9.90 -6.91 5.30
CA MET A 84 -10.18 -7.25 3.91
C MET A 84 -9.91 -6.06 2.98
N ARG A 85 -10.41 -4.87 3.31
CA ARG A 85 -10.18 -3.65 2.54
C ARG A 85 -8.69 -3.28 2.45
N ALA A 86 -7.94 -3.45 3.53
CA ALA A 86 -6.50 -3.22 3.52
C ALA A 86 -5.78 -4.19 2.57
N LEU A 87 -6.14 -5.48 2.59
CA LEU A 87 -5.56 -6.48 1.69
C LEU A 87 -5.89 -6.18 0.22
N GLU A 88 -7.14 -5.81 -0.07
CA GLU A 88 -7.58 -5.41 -1.42
C GLU A 88 -6.81 -4.18 -1.93
N ALA A 89 -6.57 -3.19 -1.07
CA ALA A 89 -5.77 -2.03 -1.43
C ALA A 89 -4.31 -2.40 -1.70
N VAL A 90 -3.68 -3.22 -0.85
CA VAL A 90 -2.31 -3.69 -1.11
C VAL A 90 -2.23 -4.48 -2.43
N ALA A 91 -3.21 -5.33 -2.72
CA ALA A 91 -3.30 -6.06 -3.98
C ALA A 91 -3.46 -5.12 -5.19
N LEU A 92 -4.35 -4.12 -5.10
CA LEU A 92 -4.55 -3.13 -6.16
C LEU A 92 -3.30 -2.28 -6.39
N PHE A 93 -2.61 -1.88 -5.32
CA PHE A 93 -1.33 -1.18 -5.37
C PHE A 93 -0.28 -2.02 -6.14
N GLN A 94 -0.06 -3.27 -5.76
CA GLN A 94 0.90 -4.14 -6.44
C GLN A 94 0.54 -4.38 -7.92
N GLY A 95 -0.73 -4.69 -8.19
CA GLY A 95 -1.24 -4.87 -9.55
C GLY A 95 -1.08 -3.60 -10.41
N SER A 96 -1.24 -2.42 -9.81
CA SER A 96 -1.08 -1.15 -10.53
C SER A 96 0.35 -0.90 -10.99
N ILE A 97 1.36 -1.34 -10.22
CA ILE A 97 2.77 -1.26 -10.62
C ILE A 97 3.05 -2.21 -11.79
N VAL A 98 2.55 -3.45 -11.68
CA VAL A 98 2.70 -4.46 -12.74
C VAL A 98 2.07 -3.97 -14.05
N LEU A 99 0.85 -3.44 -14.00
CA LEU A 99 0.16 -2.91 -15.19
C LEU A 99 0.86 -1.69 -15.77
N THR A 100 1.27 -0.74 -14.93
CA THR A 100 1.99 0.48 -15.34
C THR A 100 3.25 0.13 -16.12
N ARG A 101 4.03 -0.82 -15.61
CA ARG A 101 5.28 -1.25 -16.24
C ARG A 101 5.05 -2.13 -17.46
N GLY A 102 4.11 -3.07 -17.39
CA GLY A 102 3.79 -3.96 -18.51
C GLY A 102 3.21 -3.23 -19.71
N LEU A 103 2.50 -2.13 -19.49
CA LEU A 103 1.87 -1.31 -20.54
C LEU A 103 2.66 -0.03 -20.85
N ASN A 104 3.77 0.22 -20.15
CA ASN A 104 4.58 1.44 -20.26
C ASN A 104 3.73 2.73 -20.16
N ASP A 105 2.77 2.75 -19.23
CA ASP A 105 1.85 3.88 -19.04
C ASP A 105 1.76 4.30 -17.56
N PRO A 106 2.49 5.35 -17.14
CA PRO A 106 2.48 5.83 -15.75
C PRO A 106 1.15 6.44 -15.31
N ARG A 107 0.23 6.73 -16.23
CA ARG A 107 -1.10 7.23 -15.88
C ARG A 107 -1.93 6.15 -15.18
N ILE A 108 -1.68 4.88 -15.48
CA ILE A 108 -2.39 3.74 -14.90
C ILE A 108 -2.22 3.71 -13.38
N PHE A 109 -0.99 3.83 -12.89
CA PHE A 109 -0.72 3.89 -11.45
C PHE A 109 -1.54 4.98 -10.77
N ARG A 110 -1.42 6.22 -11.26
CA ARG A 110 -2.10 7.38 -10.68
C ARG A 110 -3.62 7.22 -10.67
N GLN A 111 -4.21 6.66 -11.72
CA GLN A 111 -5.65 6.40 -11.80
C GLN A 111 -6.10 5.32 -10.81
N LEU A 112 -5.37 4.20 -10.74
CA LEU A 112 -5.71 3.09 -9.85
C LEU A 112 -5.52 3.45 -8.38
N ILE A 113 -4.49 4.23 -8.02
CA ILE A 113 -4.30 4.72 -6.64
C ILE A 113 -5.40 5.69 -6.22
N LYS A 114 -5.85 6.59 -7.11
CA LYS A 114 -7.02 7.44 -6.84
C LYS A 114 -8.28 6.60 -6.61
N ARG A 115 -8.49 5.56 -7.42
CA ARG A 115 -9.64 4.65 -7.27
C ARG A 115 -9.55 3.81 -6.00
N MET A 116 -8.34 3.37 -5.63
CA MET A 116 -8.06 2.65 -4.39
C MET A 116 -8.51 3.45 -3.18
N ARG A 117 -8.14 4.73 -3.12
CA ARG A 117 -8.55 5.63 -2.03
C ARG A 117 -10.06 5.72 -1.87
N VAL A 118 -10.80 5.89 -2.97
CA VAL A 118 -12.26 5.97 -2.95
C VAL A 118 -12.89 4.67 -2.42
N ARG A 119 -12.40 3.51 -2.86
CA ARG A 119 -12.93 2.21 -2.43
C ARG A 119 -12.56 1.87 -0.99
N LEU A 120 -11.36 2.25 -0.56
CA LEU A 120 -10.92 2.00 0.81
C LEU A 120 -11.82 2.74 1.82
N LEU A 121 -12.31 3.92 1.42
CA LEU A 121 -13.13 4.81 2.23
C LEU A 121 -14.64 4.70 1.98
N SER A 122 -15.11 3.88 1.04
CA SER A 122 -16.55 3.70 0.84
C SER A 122 -17.16 3.03 2.07
N ASP A 123 -18.31 3.51 2.56
CA ASP A 123 -18.99 3.00 3.76
C ASP A 123 -18.26 3.28 5.09
N VAL A 124 -17.33 4.23 5.13
CA VAL A 124 -16.94 4.89 6.38
C VAL A 124 -18.06 5.88 6.72
N SER A 125 -18.99 5.45 7.58
CA SER A 125 -20.14 6.23 8.06
C SER A 125 -19.79 7.10 9.27
#